data_AF-A0A6P6E6E0-F1
#
_entry.id   AF-A0A6P6E6E0-F1
#
_cell.length_a   1.000
_cell.length_b   1.000
_cell.length_c   1.000
_cell.angle_alpha   90.00
_cell.angle_beta   90.00
_cell.angle_gamma   90.00
#
_symmetry.space_group_name_H-M   'P 1'
#
loop_
_entity.id
_entity.type
_entity.pdbx_description
1 polymer ?
#
loop_
_entity_poly.entity_id
_entity_poly.type
_entity_poly.pdbx_seq_one_letter_code
_entity_poly.pdbx_strand_id
1 'polypeptide(L)'
;MAEAPPELGSLLECEVCCEQFDSGQRRPLHLPCGHVLCLDCVTRLADARSSALACPFCRRGVAVSPGGAVAVLEQPSSPGPGPRSTRVKVFSPSMQLVGQVDTFGLSLLFPARITASAVAFDPQGNVVVADTSGPAVLCLGKPEELPVPVPKPVVTQGLAHPVALAFTKENLLLVLDAASHSVKVYKVDGK
;
A
#
# COMPACT_ATOMS: atom_id res chain seq x y z
N MET A 1 -19.65 28.07 32.69
CA MET A 1 -20.06 27.82 31.29
C MET A 1 -19.76 26.35 31.05
N ALA A 2 -20.78 25.50 30.98
CA ALA A 2 -20.60 24.08 30.72
C ALA A 2 -20.43 23.89 29.21
N GLU A 3 -19.30 23.34 28.78
CA GLU A 3 -19.13 22.84 27.41
C GLU A 3 -20.20 21.79 27.13
N ALA A 4 -20.96 21.97 26.05
CA ALA A 4 -21.89 20.97 25.56
C ALA A 4 -21.10 19.70 25.17
N PRO A 5 -21.64 18.49 25.41
CA PRO A 5 -20.99 17.27 24.96
C PRO A 5 -20.81 17.34 23.44
N PRO A 6 -19.69 16.82 22.89
CA PRO A 6 -19.52 16.76 21.44
C PRO A 6 -20.73 16.03 20.84
N GLU A 7 -21.46 16.76 19.99
CA GLU A 7 -22.64 16.26 19.30
C GLU A 7 -22.26 14.97 18.56
N LEU A 8 -22.93 13.84 18.87
CA LEU A 8 -22.62 12.52 18.30
C LEU A 8 -22.57 12.49 16.75
N GLY A 9 -23.07 13.52 16.07
CA GLY A 9 -23.01 13.67 14.62
C GLY A 9 -21.60 13.79 14.05
N SER A 10 -20.66 14.42 14.76
CA SER A 10 -19.31 14.65 14.22
C SER A 10 -18.45 13.39 14.11
N LEU A 11 -18.80 12.32 14.84
CA LEU A 11 -18.12 11.02 14.76
C LEU A 11 -18.55 10.19 13.54
N LEU A 12 -19.66 10.58 12.89
CA LEU A 12 -20.22 9.87 11.75
C LEU A 12 -19.96 10.62 10.43
N GLU A 13 -19.08 11.60 10.43
CA GLU A 13 -18.75 12.41 9.26
C GLU A 13 -17.28 12.24 8.88
N CYS A 14 -17.02 12.30 7.59
CA CYS A 14 -15.64 12.32 7.10
C CYS A 14 -15.05 13.72 7.31
N GLU A 15 -13.99 13.84 8.10
CA GLU A 15 -13.31 15.13 8.35
C GLU A 15 -12.60 15.72 7.11
N VAL A 16 -12.59 15.02 5.97
CA VAL A 16 -12.03 15.52 4.70
C VAL A 16 -13.08 16.20 3.84
N CYS A 17 -14.24 15.57 3.64
CA CYS A 17 -15.32 16.12 2.81
C CYS A 17 -16.48 16.72 3.61
N CYS A 18 -16.45 16.59 4.94
CA CYS A 18 -17.50 17.03 5.87
C CYS A 18 -18.89 16.45 5.53
N GLU A 19 -18.93 15.23 5.02
CA GLU A 19 -20.19 14.52 4.71
C GLU A 19 -20.35 13.28 5.59
N GLN A 20 -21.61 12.92 5.85
CA GLN A 20 -21.97 11.74 6.64
C GLN A 20 -21.54 10.45 5.96
N PHE A 21 -21.06 9.52 6.78
CA PHE A 21 -20.73 8.19 6.32
C PHE A 21 -21.98 7.40 5.93
N ASP A 22 -21.89 6.64 4.83
CA ASP A 22 -22.95 5.76 4.34
C ASP A 22 -22.43 4.34 4.06
N SER A 23 -23.24 3.44 3.51
CA SER A 23 -22.82 2.09 3.14
C SER A 23 -22.22 1.99 1.72
N GLY A 24 -22.19 3.10 0.98
CA GLY A 24 -21.75 3.19 -0.41
C GLY A 24 -20.37 3.84 -0.55
N GLN A 25 -20.31 4.91 -1.36
CA GLN A 25 -19.05 5.63 -1.63
C GLN A 25 -18.56 6.43 -0.43
N ARG A 26 -19.44 6.75 0.53
CA ARG A 26 -19.05 7.45 1.75
C ARG A 26 -18.90 6.50 2.92
N ARG A 27 -18.63 5.22 2.69
CA ARG A 27 -18.33 4.31 3.80
C ARG A 27 -17.01 4.66 4.50
N PRO A 28 -16.93 4.51 5.83
CA PRO A 28 -15.71 4.81 6.59
C PRO A 28 -14.65 3.74 6.36
N LEU A 29 -13.44 4.16 6.02
CA LEU A 29 -12.25 3.32 5.86
C LEU A 29 -11.21 3.69 6.92
N HIS A 30 -10.83 2.71 7.73
CA HIS A 30 -9.73 2.86 8.68
C HIS A 30 -8.40 2.72 7.97
N LEU A 31 -7.65 3.80 7.82
CA LEU A 31 -6.28 3.71 7.34
C LEU A 31 -5.42 2.94 8.37
N PRO A 32 -4.30 2.33 7.94
CA PRO A 32 -3.36 1.65 8.83
C PRO A 32 -2.79 2.56 9.92
N CYS A 33 -2.89 3.87 9.72
CA CYS A 33 -2.50 4.88 10.68
C CYS A 33 -3.49 5.13 11.82
N GLY A 34 -4.67 4.48 11.79
CA GLY A 34 -5.74 4.66 12.77
C GLY A 34 -6.79 5.71 12.38
N HIS A 35 -6.48 6.60 11.45
CA HIS A 35 -7.42 7.63 10.98
C HIS A 35 -8.48 7.07 10.03
N VAL A 36 -9.66 7.68 10.03
CA VAL A 36 -10.81 7.24 9.23
C VAL A 36 -11.11 8.26 8.14
N LEU A 37 -11.26 7.79 6.90
CA LEU A 37 -11.70 8.60 5.76
C LEU A 37 -12.78 7.86 5.00
N CYS A 38 -13.67 8.56 4.30
CA CYS A 38 -14.63 7.88 3.46
C CYS A 38 -13.96 7.28 2.21
N LEU A 39 -14.51 6.20 1.64
CA LEU A 39 -13.95 5.55 0.44
C LEU A 39 -13.69 6.54 -0.69
N ASP A 40 -14.65 7.41 -0.99
CA ASP A 40 -14.54 8.43 -2.04
C ASP A 40 -13.39 9.43 -1.77
N CYS A 41 -13.17 9.80 -0.51
CA CYS A 41 -12.01 10.61 -0.13
C CYS A 41 -10.70 9.83 -0.26
N VAL A 42 -10.68 8.55 0.13
CA VAL A 42 -9.49 7.69 -0.03
C VAL A 42 -9.14 7.52 -1.51
N THR A 43 -10.12 7.28 -2.38
CA THR A 43 -9.90 7.10 -3.82
C THR A 43 -9.53 8.43 -4.51
N ARG A 44 -10.12 9.56 -4.10
CA ARG A 44 -9.75 10.88 -4.63
C ARG A 44 -8.38 11.37 -4.16
N LEU A 45 -8.06 11.19 -2.87
CA LEU A 45 -6.78 11.61 -2.28
C LEU A 45 -5.64 10.64 -2.61
N ALA A 46 -5.93 9.37 -2.88
CA ALA A 46 -5.05 8.52 -3.67
C ALA A 46 -5.05 9.07 -5.10
N ASP A 47 -4.43 10.23 -5.27
CA ASP A 47 -4.47 11.00 -6.50
C ASP A 47 -4.15 10.08 -7.69
N ALA A 48 -4.89 10.24 -8.77
CA ALA A 48 -4.81 9.35 -9.93
C ALA A 48 -3.40 9.35 -10.58
N ARG A 49 -2.48 10.19 -10.10
CA ARG A 49 -1.09 10.33 -10.55
C ARG A 49 -0.10 9.43 -9.81
N SER A 50 -0.42 8.88 -8.62
CA SER A 50 0.57 8.16 -7.79
C SER A 50 0.11 6.80 -7.24
N SER A 51 -1.17 6.43 -7.32
CA SER A 51 -1.75 5.21 -6.69
C SER A 51 -1.38 5.04 -5.21
N ALA A 52 -1.07 6.15 -4.55
CA ALA A 52 -0.58 6.21 -3.19
C ALA A 52 -1.24 7.39 -2.47
N LEU A 53 -1.93 7.08 -1.38
CA LEU A 53 -2.56 8.04 -0.48
C LEU A 53 -1.57 8.41 0.61
N ALA A 54 -1.30 9.70 0.81
CA ALA A 54 -0.77 10.16 2.09
C ALA A 54 -1.95 10.52 3.00
N CYS A 55 -2.06 9.90 4.18
CA CYS A 55 -3.09 10.24 5.15
C CYS A 55 -3.06 11.76 5.43
N PRO A 56 -4.17 12.51 5.29
CA PRO A 56 -4.16 13.96 5.49
C PRO A 56 -3.86 14.36 6.94
N PHE A 57 -4.13 13.48 7.90
CA PHE A 57 -3.94 13.75 9.32
C PHE A 57 -2.51 13.48 9.81
N CYS A 58 -1.85 12.43 9.30
CA CYS A 58 -0.53 12.02 9.79
C CYS A 58 0.52 11.76 8.69
N ARG A 59 0.17 12.04 7.43
CA ARG A 59 1.01 11.90 6.22
C ARG A 59 1.58 10.50 5.96
N ARG A 60 1.05 9.48 6.63
CA ARG A 60 1.49 8.09 6.44
C ARG A 60 0.96 7.58 5.10
N GLY A 61 1.88 7.09 4.27
CA GLY A 61 1.58 6.56 2.94
C GLY A 61 0.83 5.23 3.00
N VAL A 62 -0.14 5.07 2.10
CA VAL A 62 -0.96 3.86 1.96
C VAL A 62 -1.13 3.60 0.47
N ALA A 63 -0.92 2.35 0.04
CA ALA A 63 -1.15 1.96 -1.35
C ALA A 63 -2.63 1.69 -1.57
N VAL A 64 -3.21 2.28 -2.61
CA VAL A 64 -4.63 2.13 -2.95
C VAL A 64 -4.75 1.72 -4.41
N SER A 65 -5.50 0.67 -4.68
CA SER A 65 -5.73 0.19 -6.04
C SER A 65 -6.80 1.03 -6.74
N PRO A 66 -6.88 1.01 -8.09
CA PRO A 66 -7.96 1.67 -8.82
C PRO A 66 -9.37 1.21 -8.39
N GLY A 67 -9.50 -0.03 -7.90
CA GLY A 67 -10.75 -0.58 -7.36
C GLY A 67 -11.03 -0.23 -5.90
N GLY A 68 -10.17 0.57 -5.24
CA GLY A 68 -10.29 0.97 -3.84
C GLY A 68 -9.77 -0.05 -2.83
N ALA A 69 -9.08 -1.11 -3.28
CA ALA A 69 -8.42 -2.03 -2.36
C ALA A 69 -7.21 -1.35 -1.71
N VAL A 70 -6.92 -1.69 -0.46
CA VAL A 70 -5.85 -1.04 0.31
C VAL A 70 -4.77 -2.07 0.61
N ALA A 71 -3.53 -1.79 0.21
CA ALA A 71 -2.39 -2.62 0.55
C ALA A 71 -1.53 -1.94 1.62
N VAL A 72 -1.12 -2.75 2.59
CA VAL A 72 -0.37 -2.33 3.77
C VAL A 72 0.84 -3.22 3.93
N LEU A 73 1.98 -2.59 4.17
CA LEU A 73 3.19 -3.28 4.58
C LEU A 73 3.36 -3.14 6.09
N GLU A 74 3.21 -4.24 6.82
CA GLU A 74 3.50 -4.32 8.24
C GLU A 74 4.95 -4.74 8.44
N GLN A 75 5.63 -4.04 9.34
CA GLN A 75 6.94 -4.44 9.87
C GLN A 75 6.75 -4.80 11.34
N PRO A 76 6.29 -6.03 11.66
CA PRO A 76 6.15 -6.45 13.04
C PRO A 76 7.47 -6.27 13.78
N SER A 77 7.47 -5.41 14.79
CA SER A 77 8.61 -5.16 15.66
C SER A 77 8.91 -6.44 16.45
N SER A 78 9.91 -7.21 16.01
CA SER A 78 10.44 -8.29 16.83
C SER A 78 11.29 -7.69 17.95
N PRO A 79 11.08 -8.06 19.23
CA PRO A 79 11.91 -7.59 20.35
C PRO A 79 13.36 -8.14 20.35
N GLY A 80 13.77 -8.91 19.34
CA GLY A 80 15.07 -9.57 19.30
C GLY A 80 15.88 -9.28 18.03
N PRO A 81 17.17 -9.71 17.97
CA PRO A 81 18.07 -9.52 16.83
C PRO A 81 17.71 -10.38 15.60
N GLY A 82 16.46 -10.83 15.51
CA GLY A 82 15.95 -11.63 14.39
C GLY A 82 15.84 -10.80 13.12
N PRO A 83 15.88 -11.45 11.95
CA PRO A 83 15.83 -10.74 10.69
C PRO A 83 14.46 -10.08 10.51
N ARG A 84 14.43 -8.83 10.01
CA ARG A 84 13.19 -8.06 9.82
C ARG A 84 12.21 -8.90 9.00
N SER A 85 11.06 -9.23 9.59
CA SER A 85 9.95 -9.88 8.91
C SER A 85 9.00 -8.79 8.44
N THR A 86 8.51 -8.94 7.23
CA THR A 86 7.59 -8.00 6.62
C THR A 86 6.36 -8.75 6.16
N ARG A 87 5.18 -8.17 6.35
CA ARG A 87 3.91 -8.77 5.96
C ARG A 87 3.13 -7.79 5.11
N VAL A 88 2.78 -8.22 3.91
CA VAL A 88 1.86 -7.51 3.04
C VAL A 88 0.45 -8.00 3.36
N LYS A 89 -0.45 -7.08 3.66
CA LYS A 89 -1.89 -7.33 3.77
C LYS A 89 -2.59 -6.50 2.74
N VAL A 90 -3.57 -7.11 2.07
CA VAL A 90 -4.45 -6.42 1.14
C VAL A 90 -5.87 -6.55 1.64
N PHE A 91 -6.50 -5.40 1.82
CA PHE A 91 -7.88 -5.29 2.25
C PHE A 91 -8.75 -4.89 1.08
N SER A 92 -9.93 -5.48 1.02
CA SER A 92 -10.98 -5.06 0.11
C SER A 92 -11.35 -3.61 0.38
N PRO A 93 -12.06 -2.98 -0.56
CA PRO A 93 -12.65 -1.68 -0.31
C PRO A 93 -13.58 -1.66 0.91
N SER A 94 -14.14 -2.80 1.34
CA SER A 94 -14.94 -2.95 2.57
C SER A 94 -14.10 -3.27 3.83
N MET A 95 -12.78 -3.08 3.78
CA MET A 95 -11.83 -3.37 4.87
C MET A 95 -11.80 -4.85 5.31
N GLN A 96 -12.21 -5.77 4.44
CA GLN A 96 -12.07 -7.21 4.67
C GLN A 96 -10.71 -7.68 4.14
N LEU A 97 -10.01 -8.53 4.89
CA LEU A 97 -8.74 -9.09 4.41
C LEU A 97 -8.99 -9.98 3.18
N VAL A 98 -8.39 -9.64 2.04
CA VAL A 98 -8.50 -10.39 0.78
C VAL A 98 -7.28 -11.27 0.55
N GLY A 99 -6.09 -10.73 0.83
CA GLY A 99 -4.83 -11.40 0.60
C GLY A 99 -3.82 -11.04 1.66
N GLN A 100 -2.97 -12.00 2.03
CA GLN A 100 -1.87 -11.78 2.95
C GLN A 100 -0.69 -12.64 2.55
N VAL A 101 0.50 -12.07 2.60
CA VAL A 101 1.74 -12.83 2.47
C VAL A 101 2.82 -12.20 3.34
N ASP A 102 3.67 -13.01 3.95
CA ASP A 102 4.82 -12.55 4.71
C ASP A 102 6.14 -13.00 4.09
N THR A 103 7.25 -12.52 4.66
CA THR A 103 8.61 -12.87 4.22
C THR A 103 8.82 -14.38 4.10
N PHE A 104 8.24 -15.18 5.00
CA PHE A 104 8.38 -16.63 4.95
C PHE A 104 7.59 -17.20 3.76
N GLY A 105 6.32 -16.82 3.60
CA GLY A 105 5.50 -17.23 2.46
C GLY A 105 6.12 -16.85 1.10
N LEU A 106 6.66 -15.65 0.99
CA LEU A 106 7.37 -15.20 -0.22
C LEU A 106 8.63 -16.04 -0.51
N SER A 107 9.38 -16.41 0.53
CA SER A 107 10.61 -17.22 0.39
C SER A 107 10.34 -18.68 0.02
N LEU A 108 9.12 -19.19 0.21
CA LEU A 108 8.75 -20.54 -0.25
C LEU A 108 8.49 -20.58 -1.76
N LEU A 109 8.12 -19.45 -2.34
CA LEU A 109 7.68 -19.36 -3.74
C LEU A 109 8.76 -18.77 -4.65
N PHE A 110 9.74 -18.09 -4.06
CA PHE A 110 10.84 -17.47 -4.75
C PHE A 110 12.17 -17.96 -4.17
N PRO A 111 13.19 -18.28 -4.99
CA PRO A 111 14.44 -18.90 -4.53
C PRO A 111 15.35 -17.95 -3.71
N ALA A 112 14.85 -16.80 -3.29
CA ALA A 112 15.56 -15.82 -2.49
C ALA A 112 14.65 -15.23 -1.41
N ARG A 113 15.26 -14.84 -0.29
CA ARG A 113 14.56 -14.16 0.81
C ARG A 113 14.09 -12.79 0.33
N ILE A 114 12.81 -12.49 0.51
CA ILE A 114 12.22 -11.19 0.16
C ILE A 114 11.94 -10.38 1.42
N THR A 115 12.55 -9.20 1.52
CA THR A 115 12.30 -8.23 2.59
C THR A 115 11.66 -6.99 1.98
N ALA A 116 10.33 -7.00 1.97
CA ALA A 116 9.54 -5.95 1.35
C ALA A 116 9.71 -4.62 2.12
N SER A 117 10.07 -3.54 1.44
CA SER A 117 10.28 -2.21 2.02
C SER A 117 9.18 -1.21 1.65
N ALA A 118 8.51 -1.44 0.53
CA ALA A 118 7.38 -0.65 0.06
C ALA A 118 6.38 -1.54 -0.68
N VAL A 119 5.13 -1.08 -0.77
CA VAL A 119 4.06 -1.73 -1.53
C VAL A 119 3.32 -0.67 -2.35
N ALA A 120 2.88 -1.05 -3.54
CA ALA A 120 2.04 -0.26 -4.44
C ALA A 120 1.11 -1.20 -5.23
N PHE A 121 0.14 -0.62 -5.93
CA PHE A 121 -0.61 -1.32 -6.98
C PHE A 121 -0.15 -0.85 -8.35
N ASP A 122 0.01 -1.78 -9.28
CA ASP A 122 0.13 -1.42 -10.69
C ASP A 122 -1.23 -0.97 -11.27
N PRO A 123 -1.27 -0.40 -12.48
CA PRO A 123 -2.54 0.03 -13.09
C PRO A 123 -3.54 -1.10 -13.36
N GLN A 124 -3.10 -2.36 -13.41
CA GLN A 124 -3.98 -3.52 -13.53
C GLN A 124 -4.51 -3.98 -12.16
N GLY A 125 -4.06 -3.39 -11.05
CA GLY A 125 -4.46 -3.75 -9.69
C GLY A 125 -3.68 -4.93 -9.10
N ASN A 126 -2.53 -5.32 -9.69
CA ASN A 126 -1.64 -6.29 -9.08
C ASN A 126 -0.84 -5.64 -7.94
N VAL A 127 -0.52 -6.44 -6.92
CA VAL A 127 0.27 -6.01 -5.77
C VAL A 127 1.74 -6.03 -6.16
N VAL A 128 2.42 -4.89 -6.03
CA VAL A 128 3.84 -4.74 -6.37
C VAL A 128 4.61 -4.31 -5.11
N VAL A 129 5.76 -4.94 -4.87
CA VAL A 129 6.60 -4.66 -3.70
C VAL A 129 8.03 -4.34 -4.10
N ALA A 130 8.67 -3.47 -3.31
CA ALA A 130 10.10 -3.26 -3.37
C ALA A 130 10.78 -4.25 -2.43
N ASP A 131 11.79 -4.98 -2.91
CA ASP A 131 12.63 -5.87 -2.11
C ASP A 131 14.00 -5.22 -1.87
N THR A 132 14.43 -5.25 -0.60
CA THR A 132 15.75 -4.76 -0.18
C THR A 132 16.79 -5.88 -0.06
N SER A 133 16.39 -7.15 -0.13
CA SER A 133 17.31 -8.29 -0.05
C SER A 133 17.96 -8.62 -1.39
N GLY A 134 17.18 -8.68 -2.48
CA GLY A 134 17.66 -8.84 -3.86
C GLY A 134 17.63 -7.55 -4.70
N PRO A 135 17.78 -6.35 -4.10
CA PRO A 135 17.39 -5.04 -4.61
C PRO A 135 16.55 -5.03 -5.90
N ALA A 136 15.25 -5.30 -5.78
CA ALA A 136 14.38 -5.48 -6.92
C ALA A 136 12.98 -4.91 -6.66
N VAL A 137 12.19 -4.78 -7.73
CA VAL A 137 10.73 -4.60 -7.64
C VAL A 137 10.08 -5.87 -8.16
N LEU A 138 9.16 -6.43 -7.38
CA LEU A 138 8.50 -7.72 -7.64
C LEU A 138 6.99 -7.52 -7.71
N CYS A 139 6.35 -8.11 -8.71
CA CYS A 139 4.89 -8.23 -8.80
C CYS A 139 4.46 -9.54 -8.13
N LEU A 140 3.58 -9.44 -7.14
CA LEU A 140 3.02 -10.55 -6.39
C LEU A 140 1.69 -11.05 -6.95
N GLY A 141 1.21 -10.49 -8.07
CA GLY A 141 -0.07 -10.87 -8.68
C GLY A 141 -1.29 -10.18 -8.07
N LYS A 142 -2.47 -10.72 -8.33
CA LYS A 142 -3.73 -10.15 -7.85
C LYS A 142 -3.91 -10.34 -6.34
N PRO A 143 -4.60 -9.43 -5.63
CA PRO A 143 -4.86 -9.56 -4.19
C PRO A 143 -5.42 -10.91 -3.77
N GLU A 144 -6.40 -11.41 -4.52
CA GLU A 144 -7.12 -12.68 -4.31
C GLU A 144 -6.27 -13.92 -4.58
N GLU A 145 -5.17 -13.77 -5.32
CA GLU A 145 -4.25 -14.86 -5.61
C GLU A 145 -3.21 -15.04 -4.49
N LEU A 146 -3.01 -14.05 -3.61
CA LEU A 146 -2.00 -14.14 -2.55
C LEU A 146 -2.31 -15.28 -1.56
N PRO A 147 -1.32 -16.12 -1.19
CA PRO A 147 0.11 -16.04 -1.54
C PRO A 147 0.49 -16.86 -2.79
N VAL A 148 -0.44 -17.49 -3.49
CA VAL A 148 -0.22 -18.57 -4.47
C VAL A 148 0.75 -18.28 -5.64
N PRO A 149 0.76 -17.10 -6.29
CA PRO A 149 1.60 -16.88 -7.47
C PRO A 149 3.06 -16.63 -7.10
N VAL A 150 3.96 -17.21 -7.89
CA VAL A 150 5.41 -16.95 -7.79
C VAL A 150 5.67 -15.46 -8.07
N PRO A 151 6.36 -14.73 -7.16
CA PRO A 151 6.74 -13.34 -7.39
C PRO A 151 7.48 -13.17 -8.72
N LYS A 152 7.01 -12.24 -9.56
CA LYS A 152 7.59 -11.95 -10.88
C LYS A 152 8.47 -10.70 -10.78
N PRO A 153 9.76 -10.77 -11.13
CA PRO A 153 10.61 -9.59 -11.17
C PRO A 153 10.15 -8.59 -12.22
N VAL A 154 9.96 -7.33 -11.82
CA VAL A 154 9.58 -6.19 -12.67
C VAL A 154 10.79 -5.32 -12.97
N VAL A 155 11.60 -5.05 -11.95
CA VAL A 155 12.87 -4.32 -12.07
C VAL A 155 13.91 -5.06 -11.25
N THR A 156 15.06 -5.37 -11.84
CA THR A 156 16.16 -6.09 -11.18
C THR A 156 17.50 -5.38 -11.29
N GLN A 157 17.53 -4.22 -11.95
CA GLN A 157 18.77 -3.51 -12.28
C GLN A 157 18.69 -2.05 -11.85
N GLY A 158 19.84 -1.53 -11.42
CA GLY A 158 19.97 -0.14 -11.00
C GLY A 158 19.23 0.18 -9.70
N LEU A 159 18.93 -0.79 -8.84
CA LEU A 159 18.40 -0.59 -7.50
C LEU A 159 19.42 -1.06 -6.46
N ALA A 160 19.46 -0.35 -5.33
CA ALA A 160 20.36 -0.65 -4.21
C ALA A 160 19.59 -0.66 -2.88
N HIS A 161 18.72 0.33 -2.65
CA HIS A 161 17.86 0.34 -1.46
C HIS A 161 16.52 1.02 -1.77
N PRO A 162 15.61 0.33 -2.49
CA PRO A 162 14.31 0.89 -2.82
C PRO A 162 13.45 0.98 -1.56
N VAL A 163 12.82 2.13 -1.31
CA VAL A 163 12.06 2.42 -0.07
C VAL A 163 10.65 2.98 -0.32
N ALA A 164 10.33 3.39 -1.54
CA ALA A 164 8.98 3.77 -1.92
C ALA A 164 8.72 3.46 -3.40
N LEU A 165 7.47 3.15 -3.72
CA LEU A 165 7.00 2.86 -5.07
C LEU A 165 5.77 3.72 -5.38
N ALA A 166 5.66 4.18 -6.62
CA ALA A 166 4.44 4.79 -7.15
C ALA A 166 4.32 4.47 -8.64
N PHE A 167 3.09 4.30 -9.13
CA PHE A 167 2.81 4.20 -10.55
C PHE A 167 2.18 5.49 -11.07
N THR A 168 2.63 5.91 -12.24
CA THR A 168 2.02 7.00 -13.01
C THR A 168 0.87 6.46 -13.88
N LYS A 169 0.07 7.35 -14.45
CA LYS A 169 -1.01 7.00 -15.39
C LYS A 169 -0.48 6.38 -16.68
N GLU A 170 0.73 6.74 -17.07
CA GLU A 170 1.41 6.28 -18.27
C GLU A 170 2.13 4.93 -18.06
N ASN A 171 1.81 4.21 -16.98
CA ASN A 171 2.41 2.93 -16.61
C ASN A 171 3.94 3.00 -16.38
N LEU A 172 4.43 4.17 -15.97
CA LEU A 172 5.80 4.32 -15.47
C LEU A 172 5.83 4.05 -13.98
N LEU A 173 6.80 3.24 -13.56
CA LEU A 173 7.12 2.95 -12.18
C LEU A 173 8.16 3.94 -11.67
N LEU A 174 7.81 4.68 -10.62
CA LEU A 174 8.70 5.54 -9.86
C LEU A 174 9.19 4.77 -8.64
N VAL A 175 10.50 4.71 -8.46
CA VAL A 175 11.15 4.05 -7.31
C VAL A 175 12.03 5.06 -6.58
N LEU A 176 11.72 5.32 -5.31
CA LEU A 176 12.63 6.08 -4.44
C LEU A 176 13.70 5.11 -3.93
N ASP A 177 14.94 5.33 -4.34
CA ASP A 177 16.10 4.55 -3.91
C ASP A 177 16.93 5.38 -2.92
N ALA A 178 16.91 4.97 -1.65
CA ALA A 178 17.52 5.72 -0.57
C ALA A 178 19.06 5.65 -0.58
N ALA A 179 19.65 4.56 -1.07
CA ALA A 179 21.11 4.41 -1.11
C ALA A 179 21.74 5.31 -2.18
N SER A 180 21.02 5.56 -3.28
CA SER A 180 21.45 6.47 -4.34
C SER A 180 20.84 7.86 -4.25
N HIS A 181 20.05 8.16 -3.21
CA HIS A 181 19.35 9.42 -3.00
C HIS A 181 18.60 9.91 -4.25
N SER A 182 17.95 9.00 -4.98
CA SER A 182 17.35 9.31 -6.28
C SER A 182 15.95 8.72 -6.44
N VAL A 183 15.15 9.36 -7.29
CA VAL A 183 13.93 8.77 -7.82
C VAL A 183 14.26 8.23 -9.20
N LYS A 184 14.09 6.92 -9.37
CA LYS A 184 14.35 6.21 -10.63
C LYS A 184 13.03 5.93 -11.33
N VAL A 185 13.02 6.12 -12.64
CA VAL A 185 11.83 5.96 -13.48
C VAL A 185 12.04 4.76 -14.39
N TYR A 186 11.12 3.81 -14.34
CA TYR A 186 11.16 2.59 -15.15
C TYR A 186 9.89 2.51 -15.99
N LYS A 187 10.04 2.15 -17.26
CA LYS A 187 8.90 1.74 -18.08
C LYS A 187 8.63 0.28 -17.81
N VAL A 188 7.41 -0.03 -17.37
CA VAL A 188 6.99 -1.41 -17.10
C VAL A 188 6.08 -1.85 -18.23
N ASP A 189 6.39 -2.98 -18.86
CA ASP A 189 5.53 -3.55 -19.89
C ASP A 189 4.29 -4.15 -19.22
N GLY A 190 3.11 -3.60 -19.51
CA GLY A 190 1.84 -4.16 -19.09
C GLY A 190 1.53 -5.38 -19.95
N LYS A 191 1.93 -6.56 -19.49
CA LYS A 191 1.52 -7.81 -20.13
C LYS A 191 0.19 -8.29 -19.60
#